data_AF-A0A0C9VJH7-F1
#
_entry.id   AF-A0A0C9VJH7-F1
#
_cell.length_a   1.000
_cell.length_b   1.000
_cell.length_c   1.000
_cell.angle_alpha   90.00
_cell.angle_beta   90.00
_cell.angle_gamma   90.00
#
_symmetry.space_group_name_H-M   'P 1'
#
loop_
_entity.id
_entity.type
_entity.pdbx_description
1 polymer ?
#
loop_
_entity_poly.entity_id
_entity_poly.type
_entity_poly.pdbx_seq_one_letter_code
_entity_poly.pdbx_strand_id
1 'polypeptide(L)' 'TLSIDQVHRQFGHIALKGIQKLIHDSIIMGIDIDPKSTPSFCPACTQAKAKQKPISKVRLGPRSTKVREKIYSNVW' A
#
# COMPACT_ATOMS: atom_id res chain seq x y z
N THR A 1 0.66 26.88 8.23
CA THR A 1 0.56 25.89 7.15
C THR A 1 1.39 24.64 7.43
N LEU A 2 0.72 23.48 7.51
CA LEU A 2 1.34 22.14 7.50
C LEU A 2 1.36 21.58 6.08
N SER A 3 2.29 20.69 5.78
CA SER A 3 2.26 19.92 4.53
C SER A 3 1.25 18.78 4.60
N ILE A 4 0.78 18.31 3.44
CA ILE A 4 -0.14 17.17 3.38
C ILE A 4 0.47 15.89 3.98
N ASP A 5 1.80 15.75 3.89
CA ASP A 5 2.54 14.63 4.46
C ASP A 5 2.65 14.70 6.00
N GLN A 6 2.76 15.91 6.55
CA GLN A 6 2.75 16.09 8.01
C GLN A 6 1.39 15.70 8.58
N VAL A 7 0.32 16.17 7.95
CA VAL A 7 -1.05 15.80 8.35
C VAL A 7 -1.28 14.31 8.17
N HIS A 8 -0.81 13.71 7.07
CA HIS A 8 -0.82 12.27 6.85
C HIS A 8 -0.22 11.48 8.02
N ARG A 9 0.93 11.91 8.54
CA ARG A 9 1.59 11.25 9.66
C ARG A 9 0.91 11.53 11.00
N GLN A 10 0.53 12.78 11.27
CA GLN A 10 -0.13 13.19 12.51
C GLN A 10 -1.50 12.52 12.69
N PHE A 11 -2.21 12.28 11.59
CA PHE A 11 -3.51 11.61 11.56
C PHE A 11 -3.39 10.07 11.47
N GLY A 12 -2.23 9.51 11.82
CA GLY A 12 -2.04 8.06 11.89
C GLY A 12 -2.03 7.38 10.52
N HIS A 13 -1.37 7.97 9.53
CA HIS A 13 -1.24 7.42 8.18
C HIS A 13 -2.56 7.29 7.40
N ILE A 14 -3.53 8.17 7.68
CA ILE A 14 -4.76 8.32 6.88
C ILE A 14 -4.42 8.50 5.39
N ALA A 15 -5.23 7.96 4.49
CA ALA A 15 -4.95 8.10 3.06
C ALA A 15 -4.86 9.59 2.64
N LEU A 16 -3.87 9.96 1.83
CA LEU A 16 -3.68 11.32 1.33
C LEU A 16 -4.95 11.88 0.66
N LYS A 17 -5.63 11.04 -0.15
CA LYS A 17 -6.94 11.38 -0.73
C LYS A 17 -8.03 11.63 0.31
N GLY A 18 -7.96 10.91 1.44
CA GLY A 18 -8.86 11.13 2.57
C GLY A 18 -8.64 12.51 3.20
N ILE A 19 -7.39 12.94 3.36
CA ILE A 19 -7.06 14.29 3.84
C ILE A 19 -7.60 15.34 2.85
N GLN A 20 -7.36 15.17 1.55
CA GLN A 20 -7.88 16.09 0.53
C GLN A 20 -9.41 16.22 0.60
N LYS A 21 -10.11 15.09 0.80
CA LYS A 21 -11.56 15.08 0.97
C LYS A 21 -12.00 15.81 2.25
N LEU A 22 -11.33 15.57 3.37
CA LEU A 22 -11.66 16.22 4.65
C LEU A 22 -11.45 17.74 4.60
N ILE A 23 -10.46 18.21 3.84
CA ILE A 23 -10.25 19.63 3.56
C ILE A 23 -11.36 20.17 2.67
N HIS A 24 -11.60 19.53 1.52
CA HIS A 24 -12.61 19.95 0.54
C HIS A 24 -13.99 20.06 1.18
N ASP A 25 -14.35 19.08 2.01
CA ASP A 25 -15.65 19.00 2.66
C ASP A 25 -15.71 19.87 3.95
N SER A 26 -14.65 20.64 4.26
CA SER A 26 -14.53 21.50 5.45
C SER A 26 -14.82 20.78 6.78
N ILE A 27 -14.48 19.48 6.86
CA ILE A 27 -14.77 18.63 8.02
C ILE A 27 -13.75 18.86 9.14
N ILE A 28 -12.49 19.14 8.79
CA ILE A 28 -11.45 19.44 9.77
C ILE A 28 -11.33 20.95 9.91
N MET A 29 -11.52 21.45 11.13
CA MET A 29 -11.31 22.85 11.49
C MET A 29 -9.97 23.03 12.22
N GLY A 30 -9.39 24.22 12.12
CA GLY A 30 -8.20 24.60 12.90
C GLY A 30 -6.87 24.02 12.38
N ILE A 31 -6.86 23.40 11.20
CA ILE A 31 -5.64 22.95 10.53
C ILE A 31 -5.52 23.68 9.19
N ASP A 32 -4.44 24.42 9.06
CA ASP A 32 -4.08 25.15 7.85
C ASP A 32 -3.06 24.33 7.07
N ILE A 33 -3.40 23.90 5.86
CA ILE A 33 -2.61 22.99 5.02
C ILE A 33 -2.15 23.75 3.78
N ASP A 34 -0.86 23.68 3.45
CA ASP A 34 -0.32 24.32 2.26
C ASP A 34 -0.94 23.71 0.99
N PRO A 35 -1.71 24.48 0.18
CA PRO A 35 -2.33 23.98 -1.03
C PRO A 35 -1.32 23.61 -2.13
N LYS A 36 -0.08 24.08 -2.03
CA LYS A 36 1.02 23.73 -2.95
C LYS A 36 1.79 22.49 -2.49
N SER A 37 1.47 21.94 -1.32
CA SER A 37 2.12 20.74 -0.81
C SER A 37 1.83 19.56 -1.72
N THR A 38 2.88 19.02 -2.33
CA THR A 38 2.80 17.76 -3.06
C THR A 38 3.00 16.59 -2.09
N PRO A 39 2.21 15.52 -2.22
CA PRO A 39 2.40 14.33 -1.40
C PRO A 39 3.70 13.61 -1.76
N SER A 40 4.48 13.22 -0.75
CA SER A 40 5.67 12.40 -0.94
C SER A 40 5.39 10.91 -0.75
N PHE A 41 6.38 10.10 -1.13
CA PHE A 41 6.36 8.67 -0.88
C PHE A 41 6.42 8.40 0.63
N CYS A 42 5.46 7.62 1.16
CA CYS A 42 5.47 7.15 2.53
C CYS A 42 5.88 5.66 2.59
N PRO A 43 7.10 5.33 3.09
CA PRO A 43 7.55 3.94 3.21
C PRO A 43 6.66 3.09 4.11
N ALA A 44 6.24 3.64 5.25
CA ALA A 44 5.39 2.95 6.22
C ALA A 44 4.04 2.54 5.60
N CYS A 45 3.37 3.46 4.89
CA CYS A 45 2.14 3.14 4.17
C CYS A 45 2.34 2.09 3.09
N THR A 46 3.43 2.19 2.35
CA THR A 46 3.70 1.25 1.25
C THR A 46 3.92 -0.15 1.78
N GLN A 47 4.72 -0.29 2.84
CA GLN A 47 4.98 -1.59 3.47
C GLN A 47 3.72 -2.16 4.12
N ALA A 48 2.94 -1.33 4.82
CA ALA A 48 1.71 -1.77 5.49
C ALA A 48 0.57 -2.09 4.52
N LYS A 49 0.46 -1.36 3.40
CA LYS A 49 -0.62 -1.51 2.41
C LYS A 49 -0.20 -2.28 1.17
N ALA A 50 1.04 -2.79 1.12
CA ALA A 50 1.49 -3.64 0.04
C ALA A 50 0.56 -4.84 -0.07
N LYS A 51 -0.27 -4.85 -1.11
CA LYS A 51 -1.11 -6.01 -1.40
C LYS A 51 -0.26 -7.04 -2.12
N GLN A 52 -0.18 -8.23 -1.56
CA GLN A 52 0.30 -9.38 -2.33
C GLN A 52 -0.71 -9.68 -3.44
N LYS A 53 -0.21 -10.01 -4.64
CA LYS A 53 -1.07 -10.58 -5.68
C LYS A 53 -1.66 -11.89 -5.13
N PRO A 54 -2.93 -12.22 -5.47
CA PRO A 54 -3.49 -13.50 -5.08
C PRO A 54 -2.60 -14.62 -5.61
N ILE A 55 -2.27 -15.57 -4.73
CA ILE A 55 -1.59 -16.80 -5.13
C ILE A 55 -2.55 -17.58 -6.02
N SER A 56 -2.07 -18.08 -7.16
CA SER A 56 -2.88 -18.87 -8.06
C SER A 56 -3.42 -20.10 -7.33
N LYS A 57 -4.73 -20.32 -7.39
CA LYS A 57 -5.38 -21.53 -6.85
C LYS A 57 -5.09 -22.76 -7.70
N VAL A 58 -4.60 -22.56 -8.91
CA VAL A 58 -4.26 -23.61 -9.86
C VAL A 58 -2.76 -23.60 -10.14
N ARG A 59 -2.23 -24.78 -10.46
CA ARG A 59 -0.85 -24.92 -10.86
C ARG A 59 -0.61 -24.15 -12.15
N LEU A 60 0.31 -23.18 -12.09
CA LEU A 60 0.78 -22.48 -13.28
C LEU A 60 1.95 -23.29 -13.85
N GLY A 61 1.74 -23.89 -15.03
CA GLY A 61 2.75 -24.65 -15.78
C GLY A 61 2.33 -26.08 -16.11
N PRO A 62 3.00 -26.74 -17.06
CA PRO A 62 2.69 -28.11 -17.52
C PRO A 62 3.11 -29.15 -16.49
N ARG A 63 2.30 -30.21 -16.29
CA ARG A 63 2.62 -31.29 -15.35
C ARG A 63 3.74 -32.14 -15.95
N SER A 64 4.64 -32.64 -15.09
CA SER A 64 5.59 -33.67 -15.52
C SER A 64 4.81 -34.93 -15.94
N THR A 65 5.16 -35.46 -17.10
CA THR A 65 4.49 -36.60 -17.74
C THR A 65 5.33 -37.88 -17.68
N LYS A 66 6.63 -37.75 -17.39
CA LYS A 66 7.56 -38.88 -17.31
C LYS A 66 8.02 -39.12 -15.87
N VAL A 67 8.23 -40.39 -15.54
CA VAL A 67 8.82 -40.79 -14.25
C VAL A 67 10.20 -40.15 -14.10
N ARG A 68 10.49 -39.57 -12.93
CA ARG A 68 11.76 -38.88 -12.58
C ARG A 68 12.09 -37.61 -13.38
N GLU A 69 11.20 -37.10 -14.22
CA GLU A 69 11.45 -35.85 -14.97
C GLU A 69 11.51 -34.61 -14.06
N LYS A 70 10.85 -34.65 -12.90
CA LYS A 70 10.99 -33.59 -11.90
C LYS A 70 11.01 -34.17 -10.49
N ILE A 71 12.07 -33.88 -9.74
CA ILE A 71 12.25 -34.29 -8.35
C ILE A 71 12.25 -33.02 -7.48
N TYR A 72 11.42 -33.02 -6.45
CA TYR A 72 11.40 -31.99 -5.42
C TYR A 72 11.91 -32.62 -4.13
N SER A 73 12.90 -32.01 -3.49
CA SER A 73 13.41 -32.42 -2.18
C SER A 73 13.35 -31.22 -1.26
N ASN A 74 12.94 -31.42 -0.01
CA ASN A 74 13.05 -30.41 1.04
C ASN A 74 13.83 -30.99 2.22
N VAL A 75 14.50 -30.11 2.96
CA VAL A 75 15.01 -30.43 4.29
C VAL A 75 13.96 -29.88 5.24
N TRP A 76 13.40 -30.76 6.06
CA TRP A 76 12.52 -30.38 7.15
C TRP A 76 13.33 -29.74 8.27
#